data_AF-A0A8B3LA74-F1
#
_entry.id   AF-A0A8B3LA74-F1
#
_cell.length_a   1.000
_cell.length_b   1.000
_cell.length_c   1.000
_cell.angle_alpha   90.00
_cell.angle_beta   90.00
_cell.angle_gamma   90.00
#
_symmetry.space_group_name_H-M   'P 1'
#
loop_
_entity.id
_entity.type
_entity.pdbx_description
1 polymer ?
#
loop_
_entity_poly.entity_id
_entity_poly.type
_entity_poly.pdbx_seq_one_letter_code
_entity_poly.pdbx_strand_id
1 'polypeptide(L)'
;MAKSPDKKTPPTANDDRAAPKRRSPLTDFLDASEPLHRGGFAEMPQPELSGTPLTGSIADWAEQIEQEAEKEGRLAGKGDGGKSPKPSKKIPERSSSPGRSSRGTSMGGAATARERTAAGLNPVAGLDISLEDAETMASGSVTA
;
A
#
# COMPACT_ATOMS: atom_id res chain seq x y z
N MET A 1 -3.06 62.28 -49.65
CA MET A 1 -3.67 61.67 -48.44
C MET A 1 -3.19 60.23 -48.32
N ALA A 2 -2.12 59.99 -47.55
CA ALA A 2 -1.61 58.64 -47.28
C ALA A 2 -2.27 58.10 -46.00
N LYS A 3 -2.88 56.92 -46.05
CA LYS A 3 -3.34 56.21 -44.85
C LYS A 3 -2.21 55.33 -44.32
N SER A 4 -1.83 55.54 -43.07
CA SER A 4 -0.85 54.76 -42.32
C SER A 4 -1.37 53.33 -42.08
N PRO A 5 -0.51 52.30 -42.07
CA PRO A 5 -0.94 50.96 -41.67
C PRO A 5 -1.06 50.87 -40.14
N ASP A 6 -2.20 50.34 -39.67
CA ASP A 6 -2.45 50.05 -38.27
C ASP A 6 -1.37 49.11 -37.71
N LYS A 7 -0.69 49.55 -36.64
CA LYS A 7 0.25 48.72 -35.90
C LYS A 7 -0.51 47.62 -35.18
N LYS A 8 -0.50 46.41 -35.73
CA LYS A 8 -0.97 45.21 -35.06
C LYS A 8 0.07 44.77 -34.03
N THR A 9 -0.13 45.16 -32.77
CA THR A 9 0.62 44.62 -31.63
C THR A 9 0.34 43.11 -31.48
N PRO A 10 1.36 42.25 -31.38
CA PRO A 10 1.14 40.84 -31.06
C PRO A 10 0.74 40.69 -29.59
N PRO A 11 -0.16 39.75 -29.24
CA PRO A 11 -0.48 39.48 -27.85
C PRO A 11 0.72 38.86 -27.12
N THR A 12 0.94 39.31 -25.89
CA THR A 12 1.97 38.84 -24.96
C THR A 12 1.79 37.37 -24.61
N ALA A 13 2.88 36.61 -24.60
CA ALA A 13 2.89 35.14 -24.60
C ALA A 13 2.65 34.45 -23.24
N ASN A 14 2.08 35.13 -22.24
CA ASN A 14 2.03 34.62 -20.86
C ASN A 14 0.61 34.72 -20.26
N ASP A 15 -0.36 34.05 -20.88
CA ASP A 15 -1.64 33.73 -20.23
C ASP A 15 -1.71 32.21 -20.05
N ASP A 16 -1.42 31.72 -18.84
CA ASP A 16 -1.47 30.29 -18.46
C ASP A 16 -2.91 29.72 -18.38
N ARG A 17 -3.88 30.42 -18.97
CA ARG A 17 -5.30 30.04 -19.01
C ARG A 17 -5.86 29.96 -20.44
N ALA A 18 -4.98 29.80 -21.44
CA ALA A 18 -5.37 29.62 -22.83
C ALA A 18 -5.48 28.12 -23.18
N ALA A 19 -6.57 27.73 -23.85
CA ALA A 19 -6.77 26.38 -24.38
C ALA A 19 -5.57 25.92 -25.24
N PRO A 20 -5.18 24.63 -25.19
CA PRO A 20 -3.95 24.15 -25.80
C PRO A 20 -3.96 24.44 -27.31
N LYS A 21 -3.00 25.26 -27.75
CA LYS A 21 -2.70 25.43 -29.18
C LYS A 21 -2.42 24.05 -29.76
N ARG A 22 -3.11 23.72 -30.85
CA ARG A 22 -2.98 22.47 -31.61
C ARG A 22 -1.50 22.15 -31.89
N ARG A 23 -0.87 21.40 -31.00
CA ARG A 23 0.51 20.93 -31.11
C ARG A 23 0.48 19.56 -31.78
N SER A 24 1.53 19.27 -32.55
CA SER A 24 1.69 17.94 -33.16
C SER A 24 1.94 16.91 -32.06
N PRO A 25 1.43 15.67 -32.17
CA PRO A 25 1.63 14.65 -31.14
C PRO A 25 3.12 14.32 -30.90
N LEU A 26 4.01 14.69 -31.82
CA LEU A 26 5.45 14.52 -31.68
C LEU A 26 6.09 15.49 -30.68
N THR A 27 5.50 16.68 -30.49
CA THR A 27 6.04 17.73 -29.60
C THR A 27 5.49 17.63 -28.17
N ASP A 28 4.43 16.86 -27.95
CA ASP A 28 3.85 16.64 -26.62
C ASP A 28 4.80 15.85 -25.71
N PHE A 29 5.57 14.91 -26.29
CA PHE A 29 6.57 14.13 -25.55
C PHE A 29 7.75 14.97 -25.08
N LEU A 30 8.13 16.01 -25.83
CA LEU A 30 9.23 16.90 -25.46
C LEU A 30 8.83 17.84 -24.31
N ASP A 31 7.61 18.38 -24.35
CA ASP A 31 7.06 19.23 -23.29
C ASP A 31 6.85 18.43 -21.99
N ALA A 32 6.37 17.18 -22.10
CA ALA A 32 6.21 16.28 -20.95
C ALA A 32 7.55 15.86 -20.31
N SER A 33 8.66 15.98 -21.04
CA SER A 33 10.00 15.66 -20.53
C SER A 33 10.66 16.82 -19.78
N GLU A 34 10.13 18.03 -19.89
CA GLU A 34 10.64 19.17 -19.15
C GLU A 34 10.15 19.12 -17.69
N PRO A 35 11.05 19.13 -16.69
CA PRO A 35 10.64 19.16 -15.30
C PRO A 35 9.85 20.43 -15.02
N LEU A 36 8.55 20.25 -14.72
CA LEU A 36 7.65 21.33 -14.33
C LEU A 36 8.16 22.11 -13.10
N HIS A 37 9.06 21.50 -12.31
CA HIS A 37 9.71 22.09 -11.16
C HIS A 37 11.23 21.94 -11.30
N ARG A 38 11.97 23.05 -11.13
CA ARG A 38 13.46 23.08 -11.23
C ARG A 38 14.17 22.37 -10.06
N GLY A 39 13.45 22.03 -9.00
CA GLY A 39 13.96 21.17 -7.93
C GLY A 39 13.92 19.72 -8.37
N GLY A 40 15.08 19.05 -8.45
CA GLY A 40 15.14 17.63 -8.79
C GLY A 40 14.47 16.73 -7.74
N PHE A 41 14.50 15.41 -7.98
CA PHE A 41 14.11 14.35 -7.05
C PHE A 41 15.05 14.25 -5.82
N ALA A 42 15.44 15.40 -5.26
CA ALA A 42 16.12 15.43 -3.99
C ALA A 42 15.12 14.97 -2.93
N GLU A 43 15.53 14.01 -2.10
CA GLU A 43 14.73 13.64 -0.93
C GLU A 43 14.50 14.90 -0.09
N MET A 44 13.23 15.24 0.09
CA MET A 44 12.82 16.33 0.96
C MET A 44 13.45 16.05 2.35
N PRO A 45 13.99 17.07 3.05
CA PRO A 45 14.65 16.84 4.34
C PRO A 45 13.73 16.02 5.24
N GLN A 46 14.25 14.90 5.77
CA GLN A 46 13.45 14.04 6.64
C GLN A 46 12.94 14.89 7.82
N PRO A 47 11.62 14.88 8.10
CA PRO A 47 11.09 15.58 9.25
C PRO A 47 11.67 15.00 10.54
N GLU A 48 11.75 15.83 11.58
CA GLU A 48 12.20 15.35 12.90
C GLU A 48 11.27 14.25 13.41
N LEU A 49 11.86 13.25 14.05
CA LEU A 49 11.12 12.15 14.68
C LEU A 49 10.20 12.73 15.76
N SER A 50 8.89 12.53 15.60
CA SER A 50 7.89 12.90 16.60
C SER A 50 7.57 11.72 17.50
N GLY A 51 7.41 11.96 18.80
CA GLY A 51 6.99 10.97 19.79
C GLY A 51 7.96 10.88 20.96
N THR A 52 7.51 10.27 22.06
CA THR A 52 8.38 9.93 23.18
C THR A 52 9.13 8.64 22.83
N PRO A 53 10.47 8.65 22.71
CA PRO A 53 11.20 7.41 22.54
C PRO A 53 10.91 6.51 23.75
N LEU A 54 10.61 5.24 23.50
CA LEU A 54 10.48 4.28 24.59
C LEU A 54 11.86 4.13 25.23
N THR A 55 12.04 4.73 26.40
CA THR A 55 13.27 4.62 27.18
C THR A 55 13.15 3.40 28.10
N GLY A 56 13.92 2.36 27.84
CA GLY A 56 13.89 1.11 28.62
C GLY A 56 14.69 -0.02 27.97
N SER A 57 14.77 -1.18 28.65
CA SER A 57 15.35 -2.40 28.08
C SER A 57 14.36 -3.08 27.12
N ILE A 58 14.86 -3.83 26.14
CA ILE A 58 14.02 -4.66 25.24
C ILE A 58 13.18 -5.64 26.07
N ALA A 59 13.71 -6.11 27.21
CA ALA A 59 12.98 -6.97 28.14
C ALA A 59 11.72 -6.28 28.69
N ASP A 60 11.82 -5.01 29.10
CA ASP A 60 10.68 -4.26 29.63
C ASP A 60 9.60 -4.07 28.55
N TRP A 61 10.01 -3.88 27.29
CA TRP A 61 9.09 -3.80 26.15
C TRP A 61 8.40 -5.13 25.86
N ALA A 62 9.12 -6.25 25.95
CA ALA A 62 8.55 -7.59 25.79
C ALA A 62 7.52 -7.89 26.89
N GLU A 63 7.86 -7.59 28.15
CA GLU A 63 6.92 -7.74 29.28
C GLU A 63 5.67 -6.88 29.11
N GLN A 64 5.81 -5.66 28.58
CA GLN A 64 4.67 -4.79 28.30
C GLN A 64 3.73 -5.40 27.24
N ILE A 65 4.27 -6.00 26.18
CA ILE A 65 3.48 -6.69 25.15
C ILE A 65 2.76 -7.90 25.74
N GLU A 66 3.44 -8.71 26.55
CA GLU A 66 2.82 -9.87 27.21
C GLU A 66 1.66 -9.44 28.13
N GLN A 67 1.87 -8.40 28.94
CA GLN A 67 0.81 -7.87 29.78
C GLN A 67 -0.38 -7.30 29.00
N GLU A 68 -0.13 -6.65 27.86
CA GLU A 68 -1.20 -6.14 27.00
C GLU A 68 -1.97 -7.28 26.34
N ALA A 69 -1.27 -8.30 25.84
CA ALA A 69 -1.88 -9.51 25.30
C ALA A 69 -2.70 -10.30 26.34
N GLU A 70 -2.21 -10.41 27.58
CA GLU A 70 -3.00 -11.02 28.66
C GLU A 70 -4.27 -10.22 28.98
N LYS A 71 -4.20 -8.88 28.97
CA LYS A 71 -5.37 -8.02 29.19
C LYS A 71 -6.37 -8.18 28.06
N GLU A 72 -5.92 -8.18 26.80
CA GLU A 72 -6.76 -8.45 25.63
C GLU A 72 -7.40 -9.85 25.70
N GLY A 73 -6.62 -10.87 26.06
CA GLY A 73 -7.12 -12.25 26.25
C GLY A 73 -8.15 -12.37 27.37
N ARG A 74 -7.99 -11.65 28.48
CA ARG A 74 -8.98 -11.60 29.57
C ARG A 74 -10.25 -10.85 29.18
N LEU A 75 -10.15 -9.79 28.39
CA LEU A 75 -11.31 -9.08 27.84
C LEU A 75 -12.06 -9.94 26.81
N ALA A 76 -11.35 -10.75 26.02
CA ALA A 76 -11.94 -11.76 25.16
C ALA A 76 -12.62 -12.89 25.95
N GLY A 77 -12.07 -13.27 27.12
CA GLY A 77 -12.63 -14.32 27.99
C GLY A 77 -13.78 -13.89 28.92
N LYS A 78 -13.95 -12.58 29.19
CA LYS A 78 -15.03 -12.04 30.06
C LYS A 78 -16.31 -11.69 29.31
N GLY A 79 -16.46 -12.17 28.07
CA GLY A 79 -17.50 -11.76 27.13
C GLY A 79 -18.34 -12.88 26.50
N ASP A 80 -18.23 -14.15 26.92
CA ASP A 80 -19.04 -15.23 26.34
C ASP A 80 -19.67 -16.13 27.42
N GLY A 81 -20.44 -15.50 28.29
CA GLY A 81 -21.44 -16.16 29.14
C GLY A 81 -22.84 -15.81 28.66
N GLY A 82 -23.24 -16.34 27.50
CA GLY A 82 -24.65 -16.40 27.09
C GLY A 82 -25.23 -15.18 26.36
N LYS A 83 -24.97 -15.08 25.05
CA LYS A 83 -26.00 -14.64 24.09
C LYS A 83 -25.59 -15.05 22.68
N SER A 84 -26.45 -15.85 22.04
CA SER A 84 -26.62 -16.13 20.61
C SER A 84 -25.61 -15.47 19.63
N PRO A 85 -24.96 -16.25 18.74
CA PRO A 85 -24.03 -15.68 17.77
C PRO A 85 -24.77 -14.71 16.84
N LYS A 86 -24.37 -13.44 16.88
CA LYS A 86 -24.73 -12.47 15.83
C LYS A 86 -24.15 -12.97 14.51
N PRO A 87 -24.85 -12.84 13.37
CA PRO A 87 -24.31 -13.28 12.10
C PRO A 87 -23.02 -12.50 11.83
N SER A 88 -21.92 -13.24 11.73
CA SER A 88 -20.64 -12.69 11.31
C SER A 88 -20.86 -11.95 9.99
N LYS A 89 -20.38 -10.71 9.93
CA LYS A 89 -20.13 -10.07 8.63
C LYS A 89 -19.26 -11.06 7.87
N LYS A 90 -19.80 -11.63 6.79
CA LYS A 90 -19.08 -12.48 5.84
C LYS A 90 -17.75 -11.79 5.52
N ILE A 91 -16.68 -12.24 6.16
CA ILE A 91 -15.33 -12.01 5.65
C ILE A 91 -15.38 -12.63 4.25
N PRO A 92 -15.10 -11.88 3.18
CA PRO A 92 -15.10 -12.46 1.85
C PRO A 92 -14.16 -13.66 1.89
N GLU A 93 -14.69 -14.85 1.60
CA GLU A 93 -13.85 -16.01 1.36
C GLU A 93 -12.84 -15.58 0.30
N ARG A 94 -11.56 -15.56 0.69
CA ARG A 94 -10.50 -15.18 -0.23
C ARG A 94 -10.61 -16.12 -1.41
N SER A 95 -10.87 -15.56 -2.58
CA SER A 95 -11.26 -16.35 -3.75
C SER A 95 -10.18 -17.38 -4.06
N SER A 96 -10.58 -18.65 -4.22
CA SER A 96 -9.72 -19.77 -4.67
C SER A 96 -9.02 -19.49 -6.01
N SER A 97 -9.43 -18.44 -6.73
CA SER A 97 -8.74 -17.99 -7.94
C SER A 97 -7.34 -17.43 -7.63
N PRO A 98 -6.30 -17.85 -8.37
CA PRO A 98 -4.95 -17.31 -8.22
C PRO A 98 -4.92 -15.79 -8.41
N GLY A 99 -4.81 -15.04 -7.31
CA GLY A 99 -4.56 -13.61 -7.34
C GLY A 99 -3.15 -13.33 -7.88
N ARG A 100 -2.94 -12.18 -8.53
CA ARG A 100 -1.63 -11.73 -9.01
C ARG A 100 -1.32 -10.36 -8.42
N SER A 101 -0.08 -10.14 -8.01
CA SER A 101 0.39 -8.83 -7.58
C SER A 101 0.51 -7.89 -8.79
N SER A 102 0.56 -6.58 -8.56
CA SER A 102 0.81 -5.58 -9.62
C SER A 102 2.14 -5.80 -10.35
N ARG A 103 3.08 -6.51 -9.72
CA ARG A 103 4.38 -6.90 -10.28
C ARG A 103 4.34 -8.26 -11.00
N GLY A 104 3.15 -8.82 -11.23
CA GLY A 104 2.96 -10.03 -12.03
C GLY A 104 3.23 -11.35 -11.30
N THR A 105 3.68 -11.32 -10.04
CA THR A 105 3.87 -12.52 -9.23
C THR A 105 2.53 -13.06 -8.75
N SER A 106 2.31 -14.38 -8.87
CA SER A 106 1.12 -15.02 -8.31
C SER A 106 1.14 -14.90 -6.78
N MET A 107 0.04 -14.46 -6.20
CA MET A 107 -0.15 -14.37 -4.73
C MET A 107 -0.68 -15.67 -4.14
N GLY A 108 -1.07 -16.63 -4.98
CA GLY A 108 -1.75 -17.86 -4.55
C GLY A 108 -3.19 -17.57 -4.10
N GLY A 109 -4.16 -18.10 -4.84
CA GLY A 109 -5.59 -18.05 -4.46
C GLY A 109 -5.98 -19.06 -3.40
N ALA A 110 -5.08 -19.99 -3.12
CA ALA A 110 -5.25 -21.08 -2.19
C ALA A 110 -5.39 -20.59 -0.75
N ALA A 111 -6.43 -21.05 -0.05
CA ALA A 111 -6.70 -20.70 1.34
C ALA A 111 -5.86 -21.52 2.33
N THR A 112 -5.23 -22.61 1.88
CA THR A 112 -4.47 -23.54 2.73
C THR A 112 -3.03 -23.72 2.24
N ALA A 113 -2.12 -24.02 3.16
CA ALA A 113 -0.70 -24.26 2.86
C ALA A 113 -0.52 -25.34 1.78
N ARG A 114 -1.28 -26.44 1.88
CA ARG A 114 -1.22 -27.56 0.93
C ARG A 114 -1.65 -27.18 -0.48
N GLU A 115 -2.73 -26.43 -0.63
CA GLU A 115 -3.22 -25.98 -1.93
C GLU A 115 -2.26 -24.97 -2.57
N ARG A 116 -1.56 -24.17 -1.75
CA ARG A 116 -0.52 -23.26 -2.21
C ARG A 116 0.73 -24.00 -2.70
N THR A 117 1.20 -25.00 -1.96
CA THR A 117 2.29 -25.89 -2.39
C THR A 117 1.94 -26.65 -3.67
N ALA A 118 0.70 -27.14 -3.78
CA ALA A 118 0.20 -27.78 -5.00
C ALA A 118 0.18 -26.84 -6.21
N ALA A 119 -0.02 -25.54 -5.99
CA ALA A 119 0.07 -24.51 -7.00
C ALA A 119 1.53 -24.04 -7.28
N GLY A 120 2.53 -24.70 -6.70
CA GLY A 120 3.95 -24.37 -6.88
C GLY A 120 4.38 -23.09 -6.17
N LEU A 121 3.62 -22.63 -5.18
CA LEU A 121 3.93 -21.47 -4.34
C LEU A 121 4.38 -21.95 -2.95
N ASN A 122 5.16 -21.12 -2.23
CA ASN A 122 5.56 -21.42 -0.86
C ASN A 122 4.33 -21.62 0.05
N PRO A 123 4.30 -22.64 0.94
CA PRO A 123 3.12 -22.95 1.77
C PRO A 123 2.62 -21.75 2.58
N VAL A 124 3.53 -20.89 3.04
CA VAL A 124 3.21 -19.60 3.67
C VAL A 124 3.91 -18.48 2.91
N ALA A 125 3.17 -17.39 2.64
CA ALA A 125 3.72 -16.26 1.88
C ALA A 125 4.72 -15.51 2.76
N GLY A 126 5.88 -15.18 2.20
CA GLY A 126 6.92 -14.42 2.90
C GLY A 126 7.71 -15.20 3.94
N LEU A 127 7.41 -16.48 4.15
CA LEU A 127 8.24 -17.39 4.96
C LEU A 127 8.85 -18.48 4.07
N ASP A 128 10.11 -18.81 4.32
CA ASP A 128 10.81 -19.92 3.68
C ASP A 128 10.71 -21.14 4.59
N ILE A 129 9.58 -21.82 4.51
CA ILE A 129 9.26 -23.00 5.33
C ILE A 129 8.71 -24.13 4.46
N SER A 130 8.95 -25.36 4.89
CA SER A 130 8.43 -26.57 4.25
C SER A 130 6.95 -26.78 4.55
N LEU A 131 6.28 -27.69 3.82
CA LEU A 131 4.87 -28.02 4.09
C LEU A 131 4.72 -28.64 5.49
N GLU A 132 5.69 -29.47 5.86
CA GLU A 132 5.78 -30.16 7.13
C GLU A 132 5.87 -29.15 8.29
N ASP A 133 6.72 -28.13 8.15
CA ASP A 133 6.85 -27.08 9.17
C ASP A 133 5.58 -26.20 9.22
N ALA A 134 5.00 -25.87 8.07
CA ALA A 134 3.77 -25.09 7.98
C ALA A 134 2.57 -25.77 8.66
N GLU A 135 2.52 -27.12 8.68
CA GLU A 135 1.48 -27.88 9.36
C GLU A 135 1.63 -27.86 10.90
N THR A 136 2.85 -27.68 11.40
CA THR A 136 3.10 -27.55 12.85
C THR A 136 2.81 -26.16 13.40
N MET A 137 2.69 -25.16 12.53
CA MET A 137 2.37 -23.78 12.92
C MET A 137 0.88 -23.64 13.25
N ALA A 138 0.57 -22.85 14.28
CA ALA A 138 -0.81 -22.54 14.62
C ALA A 138 -1.49 -21.80 13.45
N SER A 139 -2.47 -22.47 12.83
CA SER A 139 -3.23 -21.99 11.65
C SER A 139 -3.91 -20.64 11.84
N GLY A 140 -4.05 -20.16 13.09
CA GLY A 140 -4.62 -18.86 13.43
C GLY A 140 -3.61 -17.73 13.69
N SER A 141 -2.30 -18.01 13.76
CA SER A 141 -1.27 -16.97 13.99
C SER A 141 -0.89 -16.19 12.73
N VAL A 142 -1.37 -16.65 11.57
CA VAL A 142 -1.12 -16.06 10.26
C VAL A 142 -2.47 -15.77 9.61
N THR A 143 -3.08 -14.64 9.96
CA THR A 143 -4.22 -14.12 9.20
C THR A 143 -3.69 -13.42 7.96
N ALA A 144 -3.40 -14.19 6.92
CA ALA A 144 -3.16 -13.63 5.59
C ALA A 144 -4.48 -13.28 4.94
#